data_AF-A0A963HB60-F1
#
_entry.id   AF-A0A963HB60-F1
#
_cell.length_a   1.000
_cell.length_b   1.000
_cell.length_c   1.000
_cell.angle_alpha   90.00
_cell.angle_beta   90.00
_cell.angle_gamma   90.00
#
_symmetry.space_group_name_H-M   'P 1'
#
loop_
_entity.id
_entity.type
_entity.pdbx_description
1 polymer ?
#
loop_
_entity_poly.entity_id
_entity_poly.type
_entity_poly.pdbx_seq_one_letter_code
_entity_poly.pdbx_strand_id
1 'polypeptide(L)'
;MPRLASGLANWHSLEQTLGDDCLRISSYNLHRCVGRDGRQDAGRVAQVIKELACNVIGLQEVDNQFDGGHASLQLDYLAQQAGMEAIAGHTMIRHQGNFGNGLLSRHPVISVRQHDFSYRTREPRGALDVELDVGGTPVRVVVTHLGLRPAERRFQVSRLLKLLHDAPIEQPIVVLGDINEWLPLGRPLRWMNGMFGRAPAERSFPAWAPLFALDRVWVRPRHDLLAFTTHRSAIARQASDHLPVKALIATELPARKRR
;
A
#
# COMPACT_ATOMS: atom_id res chain seq x y z
N MET A 1 21.43 8.80 13.69
CA MET A 1 20.37 8.28 12.79
C MET A 1 19.09 8.22 13.58
N PRO A 2 17.93 8.70 13.09
CA PRO A 2 16.67 8.43 13.78
C PRO A 2 16.51 6.91 13.82
N ARG A 3 16.38 6.33 15.01
CA ARG A 3 16.01 4.92 15.13
C ARG A 3 14.60 4.79 14.60
N LEU A 4 14.34 3.77 13.79
CA LEU A 4 12.98 3.37 13.41
C LEU A 4 12.17 3.19 14.67
N ALA A 5 11.19 4.06 14.86
CA ALA A 5 10.34 4.01 16.02
C ALA A 5 9.16 3.09 15.70
N SER A 6 9.11 1.92 16.35
CA SER A 6 7.97 1.01 16.24
C SER A 6 6.90 1.38 17.26
N GLY A 7 5.62 1.25 16.89
CA GLY A 7 4.47 1.38 17.79
C GLY A 7 3.71 2.72 17.74
N LEU A 8 2.46 2.67 18.21
CA LEU A 8 1.47 3.77 18.14
C LEU A 8 1.86 5.03 18.93
N ALA A 9 2.53 4.89 20.08
CA ALA A 9 2.96 6.03 20.90
C ALA A 9 3.95 6.95 20.14
N ASN A 10 4.80 6.34 19.31
CA ASN A 10 5.76 7.08 18.50
C ASN A 10 5.11 7.67 17.23
N TRP A 11 4.06 7.03 16.70
CA TRP A 11 3.28 7.55 15.58
C TRP A 11 2.69 8.93 15.89
N HIS A 12 1.92 9.05 16.97
CA HIS A 12 1.24 10.30 17.31
C HIS A 12 2.22 11.43 17.65
N SER A 13 3.31 11.11 18.35
CA SER A 13 4.35 12.10 18.65
C SER A 13 5.04 12.63 17.40
N LEU A 14 5.40 11.74 16.46
CA LEU A 14 6.02 12.15 15.19
C LEU A 14 5.03 12.91 14.30
N GLU A 15 3.77 12.47 14.24
CA GLU A 15 2.70 13.13 13.49
C GLU A 15 2.47 14.57 13.98
N GLN A 16 2.44 14.79 15.29
CA GLN A 16 2.34 16.13 15.87
C GLN A 16 3.56 17.01 15.58
N THR A 17 4.74 16.41 15.49
CA THR A 17 6.00 17.16 15.32
C THR A 17 6.27 17.51 13.86
N LEU A 18 5.95 16.61 12.93
CA LEU A 18 6.27 16.76 11.50
C LEU A 18 5.19 17.50 10.72
N GLY A 19 3.95 17.54 11.23
CA GLY A 19 2.86 18.23 10.54
C GLY A 19 2.74 17.75 9.07
N ASP A 20 2.72 18.71 8.15
CA ASP A 20 2.57 18.45 6.70
C ASP A 20 3.90 18.10 6.00
N ASP A 21 5.04 18.12 6.71
CA ASP A 21 6.37 17.79 6.19
C ASP A 21 6.62 16.26 6.10
N CYS A 22 5.54 15.46 6.13
CA CYS A 22 5.62 14.02 6.00
C CYS A 22 4.49 13.42 5.17
N LEU A 23 4.84 12.41 4.38
CA LEU A 23 3.90 11.56 3.67
C LEU A 23 3.37 10.49 4.64
N ARG A 24 2.05 10.47 4.83
CA ARG A 24 1.35 9.51 5.70
C ARG A 24 0.67 8.48 4.81
N ILE A 25 1.31 7.33 4.66
CA ILE A 25 0.87 6.33 3.69
C ILE A 25 0.36 5.06 4.35
N SER A 26 -0.65 4.43 3.75
CA SER A 26 -1.17 3.13 4.20
C SER A 26 -1.28 2.13 3.05
N SER A 27 -1.14 0.84 3.38
CA SER A 27 -1.56 -0.29 2.55
C SER A 27 -2.75 -0.98 3.20
N TYR A 28 -3.76 -1.34 2.41
CA TYR A 28 -4.93 -2.06 2.92
C TYR A 28 -5.52 -3.02 1.88
N ASN A 29 -5.45 -4.33 2.15
CA ASN A 29 -6.23 -5.32 1.42
C ASN A 29 -7.69 -5.27 1.91
N LEU A 30 -8.61 -4.95 1.00
CA LEU A 30 -10.02 -4.74 1.31
C LEU A 30 -10.83 -6.02 1.43
N HIS A 31 -10.33 -7.14 0.90
CA HIS A 31 -11.10 -8.37 0.76
C HIS A 31 -12.46 -8.13 0.06
N ARG A 32 -12.48 -7.29 -0.98
CA ARG A 32 -13.69 -6.76 -1.65
C ARG A 32 -14.68 -6.04 -0.74
N CYS A 33 -14.23 -5.53 0.40
CA CYS A 33 -15.05 -5.02 1.50
C CYS A 33 -15.94 -6.09 2.14
N VAL A 34 -15.61 -7.38 2.02
CA VAL A 34 -16.32 -8.46 2.69
C VAL A 34 -15.73 -8.64 4.08
N GLY A 35 -16.56 -8.35 5.09
CA GLY A 35 -16.17 -8.48 6.49
C GLY A 35 -16.19 -9.93 6.98
N ARG A 36 -15.77 -10.13 8.23
CA ARG A 36 -15.76 -11.44 8.89
C ARG A 36 -17.13 -12.11 9.04
N ASP A 37 -18.19 -11.31 8.98
CA ASP A 37 -19.57 -11.78 8.97
C ASP A 37 -20.04 -12.23 7.56
N GLY A 38 -19.14 -12.21 6.57
CA GLY A 38 -19.42 -12.57 5.18
C GLY A 38 -20.20 -11.50 4.42
N ARG A 39 -20.47 -10.33 5.04
CA ARG A 39 -21.22 -9.25 4.40
C ARG A 39 -20.28 -8.27 3.70
N GLN A 40 -20.60 -7.95 2.45
CA GLN A 40 -19.94 -6.89 1.70
C GLN A 40 -20.47 -5.52 2.15
N ASP A 41 -19.60 -4.71 2.75
CA ASP A 41 -19.95 -3.41 3.34
C ASP A 41 -18.79 -2.41 3.19
N ALA A 42 -18.84 -1.62 2.12
CA ALA A 42 -17.85 -0.58 1.86
C ALA A 42 -17.89 0.56 2.89
N GLY A 43 -18.99 0.73 3.63
CA GLY A 43 -19.10 1.74 4.69
C GLY A 43 -18.16 1.45 5.86
N ARG A 44 -17.98 0.18 6.24
CA ARG A 44 -16.99 -0.23 7.26
C ARG A 44 -15.58 0.09 6.82
N VAL A 45 -15.26 -0.20 5.56
CA VAL A 45 -13.95 0.09 4.98
C VAL A 45 -13.72 1.61 4.92
N ALA A 46 -14.72 2.40 4.52
CA ALA A 46 -14.64 3.85 4.54
C ALA A 46 -14.38 4.40 5.96
N GLN A 47 -15.00 3.82 6.98
CA GLN A 47 -14.72 4.18 8.37
C GLN A 47 -13.26 3.86 8.76
N VAL A 48 -12.75 2.68 8.40
CA VAL A 48 -11.33 2.34 8.61
C VAL A 48 -10.41 3.32 7.89
N ILE A 49 -10.70 3.68 6.64
CA ILE A 49 -9.93 4.65 5.85
C ILE A 49 -9.87 6.01 6.56
N LYS A 50 -10.98 6.48 7.13
CA LYS A 50 -11.02 7.71 7.93
C LYS A 50 -10.16 7.60 9.20
N GLU A 51 -10.18 6.45 9.89
CA GLU A 51 -9.35 6.22 11.08
C GLU A 51 -7.84 6.19 10.79
N LEU A 52 -7.42 5.85 9.56
CA LEU A 52 -6.01 5.77 9.21
C LEU A 52 -5.29 7.10 9.33
N ALA A 53 -6.00 8.21 9.06
CA ALA A 53 -5.45 9.56 8.97
C ALA A 53 -4.27 9.68 7.99
N CYS A 54 -4.30 8.89 6.91
CA CYS A 54 -3.31 8.89 5.85
C CYS A 54 -3.72 9.81 4.69
N ASN A 55 -2.74 10.40 4.01
CA ASN A 55 -2.93 11.24 2.82
C ASN A 55 -2.68 10.49 1.51
N VAL A 56 -2.12 9.27 1.58
CA VAL A 56 -2.04 8.32 0.48
C VAL A 56 -2.40 6.93 0.99
N ILE A 57 -3.28 6.20 0.29
CA ILE A 57 -3.73 4.86 0.70
C ILE A 57 -3.75 3.95 -0.51
N GLY A 58 -2.87 2.96 -0.55
CA GLY A 58 -2.90 1.92 -1.56
C GLY A 58 -3.78 0.76 -1.14
N LEU A 59 -4.64 0.33 -2.06
CA LEU A 59 -5.72 -0.63 -1.83
C LEU A 59 -5.49 -1.88 -2.68
N GLN A 60 -5.81 -3.04 -2.12
CA GLN A 60 -5.80 -4.33 -2.82
C GLN A 60 -7.17 -4.99 -2.72
N GLU A 61 -7.49 -5.88 -3.69
CA GLU A 61 -8.79 -6.55 -3.79
C GLU A 61 -9.98 -5.58 -3.82
N VAL A 62 -9.80 -4.46 -4.50
CA VAL A 62 -10.90 -3.55 -4.79
C VAL A 62 -11.81 -4.23 -5.81
N ASP A 63 -13.10 -4.32 -5.49
CA ASP A 63 -14.11 -4.86 -6.41
C ASP A 63 -14.41 -3.83 -7.51
N ASN A 64 -14.25 -4.23 -8.76
CA ASN A 64 -14.58 -3.39 -9.91
C ASN A 64 -15.84 -3.95 -10.58
N GLN A 65 -17.00 -3.69 -9.98
CA GLN A 65 -18.26 -3.82 -10.71
C GLN A 65 -18.30 -2.71 -11.78
N PHE A 66 -18.34 -3.12 -13.04
CA PHE A 66 -18.36 -2.23 -14.21
C PHE A 66 -19.81 -2.08 -14.65
N ASP A 67 -20.39 -0.88 -14.54
CA ASP A 67 -21.79 -0.59 -14.90
C ASP A 67 -21.94 0.00 -16.32
N GLY A 68 -20.89 -0.08 -17.13
CA GLY A 68 -20.94 0.36 -18.54
C GLY A 68 -20.55 1.81 -18.78
N GLY A 69 -20.05 2.53 -17.76
CA GLY A 69 -19.55 3.90 -17.95
C GLY A 69 -18.64 4.46 -16.86
N HIS A 70 -18.68 3.94 -15.63
CA HIS A 70 -17.89 4.47 -14.51
C HIS A 70 -16.75 3.54 -14.06
N ALA A 71 -15.72 4.15 -13.43
CA ALA A 71 -14.68 3.44 -12.72
C ALA A 71 -15.29 2.60 -11.56
N SER A 72 -14.48 1.79 -10.89
CA SER A 72 -14.94 0.93 -9.78
C SER A 72 -15.84 1.69 -8.80
N LEU A 73 -17.13 1.33 -8.74
CA LEU A 73 -18.11 1.92 -7.82
C LEU A 73 -17.62 1.85 -6.35
N GLN A 74 -16.90 0.78 -6.00
CA GLN A 74 -16.32 0.62 -4.68
C GLN A 74 -15.19 1.64 -4.45
N LEU A 75 -14.25 1.80 -5.40
CA LEU A 75 -13.16 2.77 -5.26
C LEU A 75 -13.69 4.20 -5.20
N ASP A 76 -14.62 4.55 -6.09
CA ASP A 76 -15.20 5.88 -6.18
C ASP A 76 -15.97 6.25 -4.91
N TYR A 77 -16.74 5.31 -4.35
CA TYR A 77 -17.39 5.48 -3.06
C TYR A 77 -16.38 5.76 -1.93
N LEU A 78 -15.29 4.97 -1.86
CA LEU A 78 -14.27 5.15 -0.84
C LEU A 78 -13.54 6.50 -0.98
N ALA A 79 -13.23 6.90 -2.21
CA ALA A 79 -12.65 8.20 -2.54
C ALA A 79 -13.55 9.36 -2.10
N GLN A 80 -14.85 9.30 -2.42
CA GLN A 80 -15.82 10.29 -1.99
C GLN A 80 -15.90 10.37 -0.46
N GLN A 81 -15.95 9.23 0.23
CA GLN A 81 -16.01 9.20 1.69
C GLN A 81 -14.73 9.74 2.35
N ALA A 82 -13.58 9.56 1.72
CA ALA A 82 -12.30 10.02 2.23
C ALA A 82 -11.95 11.47 1.84
N GLY A 83 -12.67 12.03 0.86
CA GLY A 83 -12.32 13.31 0.23
C GLY A 83 -10.97 13.24 -0.49
N MET A 84 -10.73 12.16 -1.23
CA MET A 84 -9.46 11.86 -1.92
C MET A 84 -9.72 11.57 -3.39
N GLU A 85 -8.70 11.75 -4.23
CA GLU A 85 -8.72 11.32 -5.62
C GLU A 85 -8.56 9.80 -5.71
N ALA A 86 -9.37 9.14 -6.56
CA ALA A 86 -9.27 7.71 -6.87
C ALA A 86 -8.41 7.47 -8.11
N ILE A 87 -7.42 6.59 -7.99
CA ILE A 87 -6.63 6.09 -9.12
C ILE A 87 -6.83 4.57 -9.20
N ALA A 88 -7.52 4.13 -10.26
CA ALA A 88 -7.83 2.72 -10.48
C ALA A 88 -6.69 1.99 -11.23
N GLY A 89 -6.17 0.92 -10.63
CA GLY A 89 -5.35 -0.09 -11.30
C GLY A 89 -6.24 -1.15 -11.93
N HIS A 90 -6.40 -1.09 -13.25
CA HIS A 90 -7.22 -2.06 -13.98
C HIS A 90 -6.44 -3.36 -14.12
N THR A 91 -6.62 -4.30 -13.19
CA THR A 91 -6.20 -5.67 -13.45
C THR A 91 -7.23 -6.29 -14.39
N MET A 92 -6.89 -6.31 -15.68
CA MET A 92 -7.57 -6.89 -16.85
C MET A 92 -9.00 -7.44 -16.67
N ILE A 93 -9.88 -6.99 -17.59
CA ILE A 93 -11.28 -7.40 -17.73
C ILE A 93 -11.42 -8.93 -17.69
N ARG A 94 -12.11 -9.46 -16.68
CA ARG A 94 -12.67 -10.82 -16.69
C ARG A 94 -14.19 -10.74 -16.84
N HIS A 95 -14.76 -11.75 -17.50
CA HIS A 95 -16.20 -12.00 -17.61
C HIS A 95 -16.96 -12.18 -16.27
N GLN A 96 -16.31 -12.03 -15.10
CA GLN A 96 -16.88 -12.29 -13.76
C GLN A 96 -16.52 -11.24 -12.68
N GLY A 97 -16.09 -10.03 -13.07
CA GLY A 97 -15.76 -8.93 -12.14
C GLY A 97 -14.26 -8.79 -11.89
N ASN A 98 -13.78 -7.54 -11.84
CA ASN A 98 -12.34 -7.26 -11.77
C ASN A 98 -11.89 -7.07 -10.32
N PHE A 99 -10.74 -7.66 -9.97
CA PHE A 99 -10.04 -7.41 -8.72
C PHE A 99 -8.90 -6.43 -8.99
N GLY A 100 -8.99 -5.22 -8.44
CA GLY A 100 -8.05 -4.14 -8.73
C GLY A 100 -7.07 -3.85 -7.61
N ASN A 101 -5.90 -3.33 -7.98
CA ASN A 101 -5.18 -2.43 -7.09
C ASN A 101 -5.83 -1.04 -7.22
N GLY A 102 -5.88 -0.28 -6.14
CA GLY A 102 -6.31 1.12 -6.16
C GLY A 102 -5.35 2.00 -5.39
N LEU A 103 -5.43 3.30 -5.62
CA LEU A 103 -4.75 4.30 -4.81
C LEU A 103 -5.73 5.44 -4.52
N LEU A 104 -5.82 5.84 -3.26
CA LEU A 104 -6.46 7.09 -2.85
C LEU A 104 -5.36 8.10 -2.54
N SER A 105 -5.46 9.32 -3.08
CA SER A 105 -4.45 10.37 -2.87
C SER A 105 -5.09 11.71 -2.53
N ARG A 106 -4.47 12.46 -1.62
CA ARG A 106 -4.70 13.91 -1.45
C ARG A 106 -3.68 14.76 -2.21
N HIS A 107 -2.65 14.13 -2.76
CA HIS A 107 -1.59 14.77 -3.52
C HIS A 107 -1.90 14.70 -5.03
N PRO A 108 -1.59 15.75 -5.80
CA PRO A 108 -1.78 15.75 -7.25
C PRO A 108 -1.07 14.57 -7.92
N VAL A 109 -1.73 13.97 -8.89
CA VAL A 109 -1.17 12.88 -9.70
C VAL A 109 -0.39 13.46 -10.88
N ILE A 110 0.89 13.10 -10.97
CA ILE A 110 1.77 13.49 -12.09
C ILE A 110 1.63 12.48 -13.24
N SER A 111 1.70 11.19 -12.92
CA SER A 111 1.58 10.13 -13.94
C SER A 111 1.08 8.82 -13.35
N VAL A 112 0.42 8.02 -14.18
CA VAL A 112 -0.11 6.70 -13.81
C VAL A 112 0.36 5.67 -14.83
N ARG A 113 0.88 4.55 -14.34
CA ARG A 113 1.29 3.38 -15.13
C ARG A 113 0.71 2.13 -14.50
N GLN A 114 0.42 1.14 -15.33
CA GLN A 114 -0.05 -0.17 -14.91
C GLN A 114 0.86 -1.25 -15.48
N HIS A 115 1.21 -2.22 -14.64
CA HIS A 115 2.11 -3.30 -15.02
C HIS A 115 1.46 -4.65 -14.81
N ASP A 116 1.36 -5.43 -15.87
CA ASP A 116 0.87 -6.80 -15.82
C ASP A 116 1.96 -7.76 -15.31
N PHE A 117 1.66 -8.44 -14.22
CA PHE A 117 2.46 -9.49 -13.62
C PHE A 117 1.73 -10.84 -13.58
N SER A 118 0.79 -11.06 -14.50
CA SER A 118 0.08 -12.32 -14.69
C SER A 118 1.05 -13.48 -14.89
N TYR A 119 0.73 -14.62 -14.26
CA TYR A 119 1.60 -15.79 -14.26
C TYR A 119 0.83 -17.04 -14.71
N ARG A 120 1.05 -17.45 -15.96
CA ARG A 120 0.41 -18.63 -16.57
C ARG A 120 -1.13 -18.52 -16.46
N THR A 121 -1.79 -19.57 -15.96
CA THR A 121 -3.24 -19.65 -15.75
C THR A 121 -3.68 -19.22 -14.36
N ARG A 122 -2.82 -18.54 -13.58
CA ARG A 122 -3.16 -18.03 -12.25
C ARG A 122 -4.09 -16.81 -12.37
N GLU A 123 -4.62 -16.41 -11.21
CA GLU A 123 -5.31 -15.14 -11.10
C GLU A 123 -4.39 -14.01 -11.60
N PRO A 124 -4.87 -13.13 -12.50
CA PRO A 124 -4.10 -11.98 -12.94
C PRO A 124 -3.66 -11.11 -11.76
N ARG A 125 -2.40 -10.68 -11.76
CA ARG A 125 -1.84 -9.78 -10.76
C ARG A 125 -1.08 -8.67 -11.47
N GLY A 126 -0.91 -7.53 -10.80
CA GLY A 126 -0.17 -6.42 -11.36
C GLY A 126 0.31 -5.43 -10.32
N ALA A 127 0.88 -4.35 -10.81
CA ALA A 127 1.23 -3.18 -10.01
C ALA A 127 0.63 -1.91 -10.61
N LEU A 128 0.06 -1.09 -9.75
CA LEU A 128 -0.32 0.28 -10.06
C LEU A 128 0.85 1.18 -9.63
N ASP A 129 1.47 1.87 -10.59
CA ASP A 129 2.65 2.70 -10.41
C ASP A 129 2.29 4.15 -10.68
N VAL A 130 2.23 4.96 -9.63
CA VAL A 130 1.75 6.34 -9.65
C VAL A 130 2.86 7.26 -9.20
N GLU A 131 3.08 8.34 -9.93
CA GLU A 131 3.92 9.43 -9.47
C GLU A 131 3.04 10.55 -8.91
N LEU A 132 3.29 10.94 -7.67
CA LEU A 132 2.54 11.96 -6.94
C LEU A 132 3.43 13.18 -6.71
N ASP A 133 2.84 14.37 -6.77
CA ASP A 133 3.48 15.61 -6.33
C ASP A 133 3.25 15.81 -4.82
N VAL A 134 4.29 15.57 -4.02
CA VAL A 134 4.25 15.75 -2.58
C VAL A 134 5.00 17.02 -2.22
N GLY A 135 4.29 18.15 -2.23
CA GLY A 135 4.84 19.45 -1.85
C GLY A 135 5.94 19.97 -2.78
N GLY A 136 5.87 19.66 -4.08
CA GLY A 136 6.89 19.99 -5.08
C GLY A 136 7.90 18.87 -5.31
N THR A 137 7.86 17.80 -4.51
CA THR A 137 8.75 16.63 -4.66
C THR A 137 8.00 15.46 -5.32
N PRO A 138 8.44 14.99 -6.50
CA PRO A 138 7.87 13.80 -7.13
C PRO A 138 8.18 12.54 -6.32
N VAL A 139 7.14 11.86 -5.84
CA VAL A 139 7.25 10.58 -5.12
C VAL A 139 6.58 9.48 -5.93
N ARG A 140 7.32 8.41 -6.23
CA ARG A 140 6.79 7.24 -6.94
C ARG A 140 6.20 6.24 -5.96
N VAL A 141 4.89 6.01 -6.04
CA VAL A 141 4.14 5.06 -5.21
C VAL A 141 3.68 3.87 -6.05
N VAL A 142 4.08 2.67 -5.65
CA VAL A 142 3.71 1.42 -6.32
C VAL A 142 2.86 0.56 -5.39
N VAL A 143 1.62 0.32 -5.80
CA VAL A 143 0.66 -0.57 -5.12
C VAL A 143 0.64 -1.92 -5.83
N THR A 144 0.83 -3.01 -5.11
CA THR A 144 0.79 -4.36 -5.70
C THR A 144 0.13 -5.39 -4.79
N HIS A 145 -0.41 -6.45 -5.38
CA HIS A 145 -0.88 -7.62 -4.67
C HIS A 145 -0.28 -8.85 -5.35
N LEU A 146 0.58 -9.58 -4.65
CA LEU A 146 1.25 -10.75 -5.20
C LEU A 146 0.41 -12.00 -5.06
N GLY A 147 0.61 -12.97 -5.93
CA GLY A 147 -0.14 -14.21 -5.90
C GLY A 147 0.29 -15.21 -4.82
N LEU A 148 -0.52 -16.24 -4.67
CA LEU A 148 -0.46 -17.13 -3.50
C LEU A 148 0.64 -18.19 -3.59
N ARG A 149 1.15 -18.50 -4.79
CA ARG A 149 2.16 -19.57 -4.97
C ARG A 149 3.59 -19.02 -4.92
N PRO A 150 4.55 -19.73 -4.31
CA PRO A 150 5.94 -19.27 -4.25
C PRO A 150 6.59 -18.97 -5.61
N ALA A 151 6.28 -19.75 -6.64
CA ALA A 151 6.81 -19.52 -8.00
C ALA A 151 6.24 -18.24 -8.64
N GLU A 152 4.96 -17.98 -8.38
CA GLU A 152 4.27 -16.78 -8.83
C GLU A 152 4.85 -15.53 -8.15
N ARG A 153 4.98 -15.53 -6.82
CA ARG A 153 5.62 -14.42 -6.08
C ARG A 153 7.03 -14.11 -6.57
N ARG A 154 7.84 -15.14 -6.82
CA ARG A 154 9.21 -14.95 -7.34
C ARG A 154 9.21 -14.28 -8.72
N PHE A 155 8.33 -14.72 -9.62
CA PHE A 155 8.19 -14.09 -10.93
C PHE A 155 7.76 -12.63 -10.80
N GLN A 156 6.73 -12.36 -9.99
CA GLN A 156 6.18 -11.01 -9.82
C GLN A 156 7.16 -10.05 -9.14
N VAL A 157 7.84 -10.48 -8.06
CA VAL A 157 8.91 -9.66 -7.45
C VAL A 157 10.06 -9.42 -8.41
N SER A 158 10.46 -10.40 -9.22
CA SER A 158 11.50 -10.17 -10.22
C SER A 158 11.09 -9.12 -11.26
N ARG A 159 9.82 -9.09 -11.67
CA ARG A 159 9.30 -8.07 -12.59
C ARG A 159 9.24 -6.70 -11.94
N LEU A 160 8.77 -6.63 -10.69
CA LEU A 160 8.72 -5.40 -9.90
C LEU A 160 10.13 -4.81 -9.69
N LEU A 161 11.10 -5.62 -9.30
CA LEU A 161 12.48 -5.13 -9.11
C LEU A 161 13.11 -4.68 -10.42
N LYS A 162 12.84 -5.37 -11.54
CA LYS A 162 13.29 -4.92 -12.86
C LYS A 162 12.70 -3.56 -13.23
N LEU A 163 11.42 -3.33 -12.94
CA LEU A 163 10.74 -2.05 -13.16
C LEU A 163 11.37 -0.89 -12.37
N LEU A 164 11.87 -1.17 -11.18
CA LEU A 164 12.40 -0.16 -10.24
C LEU A 164 13.93 -0.01 -10.31
N HIS A 165 14.59 -0.83 -11.12
CA HIS A 165 16.05 -0.87 -11.22
C HIS A 165 16.62 0.44 -11.79
N ASP A 166 16.02 0.93 -12.87
CA ASP A 166 16.53 2.10 -13.61
C ASP A 166 16.03 3.44 -13.06
N ALA A 167 15.25 3.41 -11.98
CA ALA A 167 14.73 4.62 -11.36
C ALA A 167 15.89 5.42 -10.72
N PRO A 168 15.96 6.75 -10.90
CA PRO A 168 17.03 7.59 -10.36
C PRO A 168 17.27 7.34 -8.86
N ILE A 169 18.54 7.38 -8.44
CA ILE A 169 18.94 7.11 -7.05
C ILE A 169 18.21 8.05 -6.08
N GLU A 170 18.12 9.32 -6.45
CA GLU A 170 17.51 10.37 -5.64
C GLU A 170 15.98 10.37 -5.69
N GLN A 171 15.35 9.59 -6.60
CA GLN A 171 13.88 9.53 -6.67
C GLN A 171 13.32 8.77 -5.46
N PRO A 172 12.47 9.39 -4.62
CA PRO A 172 11.78 8.69 -3.56
C PRO A 172 10.81 7.65 -4.13
N ILE A 173 10.95 6.40 -3.69
CA ILE A 173 10.07 5.30 -4.10
C ILE A 173 9.45 4.65 -2.87
N VAL A 174 8.14 4.50 -2.91
CA VAL A 174 7.37 3.73 -1.94
C VAL A 174 6.72 2.55 -2.64
N VAL A 175 6.99 1.34 -2.16
CA VAL A 175 6.29 0.13 -2.60
C VAL A 175 5.46 -0.39 -1.46
N LEU A 176 4.18 -0.62 -1.69
CA LEU A 176 3.28 -1.10 -0.67
C LEU A 176 2.29 -2.13 -1.22
N GLY A 177 1.81 -3.01 -0.33
CA GLY A 177 0.83 -4.01 -0.71
C GLY A 177 0.89 -5.29 0.10
N ASP A 178 -0.06 -6.17 -0.19
CA ASP A 178 -0.05 -7.57 0.25
C ASP A 178 0.87 -8.40 -0.65
N ILE A 179 1.98 -8.85 -0.09
CA ILE A 179 2.94 -9.68 -0.83
C ILE A 179 2.74 -11.19 -0.64
N ASN A 180 1.74 -11.62 0.14
CA ASN A 180 1.45 -13.02 0.43
C ASN A 180 2.68 -13.83 0.90
N GLU A 181 3.59 -13.17 1.63
CA GLU A 181 4.85 -13.75 2.09
C GLU A 181 5.21 -13.23 3.48
N TRP A 182 5.27 -14.14 4.46
CA TRP A 182 5.63 -13.82 5.85
C TRP A 182 6.98 -14.40 6.26
N LEU A 183 7.55 -15.32 5.50
CA LEU A 183 8.80 -16.01 5.86
C LEU A 183 9.99 -15.06 5.62
N PRO A 184 10.72 -14.61 6.67
CA PRO A 184 11.81 -13.64 6.50
C PRO A 184 12.93 -14.15 5.57
N LEU A 185 13.12 -15.47 5.50
CA LEU A 185 14.09 -16.11 4.61
C LEU A 185 13.51 -16.45 3.23
N GLY A 186 12.26 -16.10 2.93
CA GLY A 186 11.65 -16.26 1.62
C GLY A 186 12.37 -15.44 0.55
N ARG A 187 12.62 -16.02 -0.63
CA ARG A 187 13.29 -15.33 -1.75
C ARG A 187 12.65 -13.97 -2.09
N PRO A 188 11.31 -13.84 -2.23
CA PRO A 188 10.67 -12.56 -2.54
C PRO A 188 11.04 -11.45 -1.55
N LEU A 189 10.89 -11.72 -0.24
CA LEU A 189 11.22 -10.77 0.82
C LEU A 189 12.70 -10.39 0.84
N ARG A 190 13.61 -11.36 0.65
CA ARG A 190 15.05 -11.05 0.60
C ARG A 190 15.42 -10.16 -0.57
N TRP A 191 14.83 -10.38 -1.75
CA TRP A 191 15.10 -9.56 -2.93
C TRP A 191 14.56 -8.13 -2.76
N MET A 192 13.35 -7.98 -2.24
CA MET A 192 12.80 -6.66 -1.87
C MET A 192 13.70 -5.95 -0.86
N ASN A 193 14.09 -6.64 0.22
CA ASN A 193 14.98 -6.07 1.25
C ASN A 193 16.39 -5.77 0.72
N GLY A 194 16.85 -6.44 -0.33
CA GLY A 194 18.12 -6.13 -0.99
C GLY A 194 18.10 -4.78 -1.71
N MET A 195 16.97 -4.39 -2.31
CA MET A 195 16.82 -3.11 -3.00
C MET A 195 16.45 -1.96 -2.04
N PHE A 196 15.55 -2.20 -1.09
CA PHE A 196 14.97 -1.17 -0.24
C PHE A 196 15.55 -1.12 1.18
N GLY A 197 16.44 -2.06 1.53
CA GLY A 197 16.75 -2.35 2.93
C GLY A 197 15.60 -3.08 3.63
N ARG A 198 15.85 -3.54 4.86
CA ARG A 198 14.86 -4.32 5.62
C ARG A 198 13.65 -3.46 6.00
N ALA A 199 12.49 -3.77 5.42
CA ALA A 199 11.23 -3.17 5.85
C ALA A 199 10.83 -3.68 7.24
N PRO A 200 10.19 -2.83 8.08
CA PRO A 200 9.50 -3.28 9.27
C PRO A 200 8.44 -4.36 8.94
N ALA A 201 8.08 -5.14 9.96
CA ALA A 201 7.18 -6.26 9.81
C ALA A 201 6.27 -6.34 11.05
N GLU A 202 5.03 -5.87 10.92
CA GLU A 202 4.01 -6.07 11.93
C GLU A 202 2.92 -6.99 11.41
N ARG A 203 2.30 -7.76 12.32
CA ARG A 203 1.31 -8.77 11.95
C ARG A 203 -0.01 -8.11 11.58
N SER A 204 -0.45 -8.31 10.35
CA SER A 204 -1.70 -7.77 9.79
C SER A 204 -2.77 -8.84 9.56
N PHE A 205 -2.39 -10.12 9.44
CA PHE A 205 -3.29 -11.20 9.03
C PHE A 205 -3.25 -12.43 9.97
N PRO A 206 -4.39 -13.10 10.23
CA PRO A 206 -5.74 -12.65 9.96
C PRO A 206 -6.14 -11.51 10.92
N ALA A 207 -7.00 -10.60 10.50
CA ALA A 207 -7.27 -9.36 11.23
C ALA A 207 -7.77 -9.57 12.67
N TRP A 208 -8.57 -10.62 12.89
CA TRP A 208 -9.12 -10.94 14.20
C TRP A 208 -8.08 -11.43 15.22
N ALA A 209 -7.04 -12.14 14.76
CA ALA A 209 -5.90 -12.58 15.56
C ALA A 209 -4.63 -12.53 14.70
N PRO A 210 -3.98 -11.36 14.57
CA PRO A 210 -2.89 -11.20 13.62
C PRO A 210 -1.66 -12.02 13.99
N LEU A 211 -1.28 -12.94 13.11
CA LEU A 211 -0.16 -13.88 13.26
C LEU A 211 0.94 -13.64 12.20
N PHE A 212 0.56 -13.21 11.01
CA PHE A 212 1.41 -13.09 9.84
C PHE A 212 1.53 -11.64 9.36
N ALA A 213 2.72 -11.27 8.89
CA ALA A 213 3.04 -9.95 8.34
C ALA A 213 3.06 -10.02 6.81
N LEU A 214 1.87 -10.02 6.21
CA LEU A 214 1.69 -10.13 4.75
C LEU A 214 1.78 -8.75 4.07
N ASP A 215 1.21 -7.74 4.71
CA ASP A 215 1.18 -6.36 4.22
C ASP A 215 2.48 -5.62 4.54
N ARG A 216 3.00 -4.89 3.56
CA ARG A 216 4.32 -4.26 3.64
C ARG A 216 4.32 -2.84 3.11
N VAL A 217 5.27 -2.05 3.61
CA VAL A 217 5.67 -0.76 3.06
C VAL A 217 7.20 -0.72 3.01
N TRP A 218 7.75 -0.63 1.80
CA TRP A 218 9.17 -0.35 1.56
C TRP A 218 9.34 1.07 1.07
N VAL A 219 10.43 1.69 1.48
CA VAL A 219 10.78 3.07 1.14
C VAL A 219 12.23 3.12 0.69
N ARG A 220 12.47 3.84 -0.41
CA ARG A 220 13.80 4.18 -0.92
C ARG A 220 13.90 5.72 -0.99
N PRO A 221 14.93 6.33 -0.39
CA PRO A 221 15.94 5.71 0.45
C PRO A 221 15.37 5.23 1.79
N ARG A 222 15.97 4.19 2.36
CA ARG A 222 15.42 3.49 3.55
C ARG A 222 15.29 4.38 4.78
N HIS A 223 16.13 5.41 4.90
CA HIS A 223 16.18 6.27 6.08
C HIS A 223 15.01 7.27 6.15
N ASP A 224 14.25 7.43 5.07
CA ASP A 224 13.07 8.29 5.06
C ASP A 224 11.86 7.63 5.71
N LEU A 225 11.88 6.30 5.91
CA LEU A 225 10.86 5.63 6.70
C LEU A 225 11.07 5.93 8.19
N LEU A 226 10.24 6.82 8.74
CA LEU A 226 10.34 7.32 10.12
C LEU A 226 9.62 6.41 11.11
N ALA A 227 8.41 5.98 10.76
CA ALA A 227 7.56 5.14 11.59
C ALA A 227 6.78 4.15 10.74
N PHE A 228 6.43 3.01 11.35
CA PHE A 228 5.57 1.99 10.76
C PHE A 228 4.74 1.33 11.85
N THR A 229 3.46 1.07 11.59
CA THR A 229 2.59 0.32 12.51
C THR A 229 1.39 -0.31 11.81
N THR A 230 0.87 -1.41 12.35
CA THR A 230 -0.44 -1.96 11.97
C THR A 230 -1.56 -1.19 12.67
N HIS A 231 -2.54 -0.69 11.91
CA HIS A 231 -3.73 -0.06 12.46
C HIS A 231 -4.68 -1.11 13.05
N ARG A 232 -5.02 -0.96 14.33
CA ARG A 232 -5.84 -1.91 15.09
C ARG A 232 -7.03 -1.18 15.70
N SER A 233 -8.22 -1.40 15.13
CA SER A 233 -9.49 -0.93 15.68
C SER A 233 -10.54 -2.04 15.64
N ALA A 234 -11.63 -1.88 16.38
CA ALA A 234 -12.74 -2.84 16.36
C ALA A 234 -13.34 -2.98 14.96
N ILE A 235 -13.49 -1.86 14.24
CA ILE A 235 -14.01 -1.85 12.88
C ILE A 235 -13.01 -2.44 11.89
N ALA A 236 -11.70 -2.17 12.01
CA ALA A 236 -10.70 -2.77 11.13
C ALA A 236 -10.64 -4.30 11.25
N ARG A 237 -10.84 -4.83 12.47
CA ARG A 237 -10.94 -6.29 12.69
C ARG A 237 -12.18 -6.93 12.07
N GLN A 238 -13.20 -6.15 11.72
CA GLN A 238 -14.46 -6.63 11.16
C GLN A 238 -14.57 -6.36 9.65
N ALA A 239 -13.96 -5.28 9.15
CA ALA A 239 -14.15 -4.77 7.80
C ALA A 239 -13.44 -5.59 6.72
N SER A 240 -12.33 -6.24 7.05
CA SER A 240 -11.52 -7.08 6.17
C SER A 240 -10.89 -8.22 6.99
N ASP A 241 -10.38 -9.25 6.31
CA ASP A 241 -9.54 -10.26 6.91
C ASP A 241 -8.07 -9.82 7.06
N HIS A 242 -7.70 -8.66 6.51
CA HIS A 242 -6.43 -7.97 6.75
C HIS A 242 -6.63 -6.72 7.62
N LEU A 243 -5.64 -6.42 8.48
CA LEU A 243 -5.51 -5.10 9.08
C LEU A 243 -4.65 -4.19 8.19
N PRO A 244 -5.00 -2.91 8.06
CA PRO A 244 -4.14 -1.97 7.35
C PRO A 244 -2.81 -1.77 8.07
N VAL A 245 -1.75 -1.52 7.28
CA VAL A 245 -0.45 -1.07 7.80
C VAL A 245 -0.17 0.34 7.30
N LYS A 246 0.36 1.19 8.17
CA LYS A 246 0.64 2.59 7.86
C LYS A 246 2.06 3.00 8.23
N ALA A 247 2.58 3.99 7.50
CA ALA A 247 3.94 4.49 7.61
C ALA A 247 3.98 6.02 7.55
N LEU A 248 4.93 6.60 8.28
CA LEU A 248 5.34 8.00 8.14
C LEU A 248 6.64 8.05 7.35
N ILE A 249 6.67 8.85 6.30
CA ILE A 249 7.81 9.00 5.40
C ILE A 249 8.20 10.48 5.34
N ALA A 250 9.48 10.78 5.54
CA ALA A 250 9.99 12.13 5.35
C ALA A 250 9.91 12.52 3.87
N THR A 251 9.39 13.72 3.57
CA THR A 251 9.32 14.27 2.20
C THR A 251 10.37 15.35 1.98
N GLU A 252 10.70 16.09 3.04
CA GLU A 252 11.89 16.91 3.14
C GLU A 252 12.54 16.65 4.50
N LEU A 253 13.77 16.13 4.53
CA LEU A 253 14.56 16.30 5.74
C LEU A 253 14.97 17.77 5.76
N PRO A 254 14.65 18.58 6.80
CA PRO A 254 15.27 19.89 6.94
C PRO A 254 16.77 19.65 6.85
N ALA A 255 17.40 20.25 5.84
CA ALA A 255 18.78 20.00 5.47
C ALA A 255 19.61 19.86 6.74
N ARG A 256 20.15 18.65 6.99
CA ARG A 256 21.11 18.49 8.06
C ARG A 256 22.17 19.53 7.80
N LYS A 257 22.26 20.55 8.67
CA LYS A 257 23.44 21.43 8.72
C LYS A 257 24.63 20.48 8.77
N ARG A 258 25.34 20.36 7.65
CA ARG A 258 26.64 19.71 7.59
C ARG A 258 27.48 20.51 8.59
N ARG A 259 27.75 19.91 9.75
CA ARG A 259 28.88 20.31 10.57
C ARG A 259 30.10 19.61 10.01
#